data_AF-A0A7S0BAN1-F1
#
_entry.id   AF-A0A7S0BAN1-F1
#
_cell.length_a   1.000
_cell.length_b   1.000
_cell.length_c   1.000
_cell.angle_alpha   90.00
_cell.angle_beta   90.00
_cell.angle_gamma   90.00
#
_symmetry.space_group_name_H-M   'P 1'
#
loop_
_entity.id
_entity.type
_entity.pdbx_description
1 polymer ?
#
loop_
_entity_poly.entity_id
_entity_poly.type
_entity_poly.pdbx_seq_one_letter_code
_entity_poly.pdbx_strand_id
1 'polypeptide(L)'
;SRWPLDPPLSDEGVRRAPDIARLIQDFAGKDLSRRLTVVSSPYTRCIQTAALICQAMGHKGRLLVDLALGEVYGPVVMGGESAPVATRPLAEMVYEGLPHGLLRRTKVLGEWPSWPEDLRDARKRYAARFLKYLSRSYKTQRDFL
;
A
#
# COMPACT_ATOMS: atom_id res chain seq x y z
N SER A 1 16.07 14.55 6.94
CA SER A 1 14.70 14.27 6.44
C SER A 1 13.73 14.34 7.62
N ARG A 2 12.58 15.03 7.50
CA ARG A 2 11.52 15.07 8.53
C ARG A 2 10.89 13.70 8.79
N TRP A 3 11.03 12.79 7.81
CA TRP A 3 10.41 11.47 7.79
C TRP A 3 11.47 10.41 7.44
N PRO A 4 12.34 10.02 8.38
CA PRO A 4 13.48 9.12 8.09
C PRO A 4 13.06 7.67 7.80
N LEU A 5 11.99 7.18 8.43
CA LEU A 5 11.44 5.84 8.22
C LEU A 5 10.50 5.74 7.00
N ASP A 6 10.20 6.89 6.38
CA ASP A 6 9.24 7.00 5.29
C ASP A 6 9.84 7.72 4.07
N PRO A 7 10.92 7.16 3.48
CA PRO A 7 11.48 7.71 2.25
C PRO A 7 10.51 7.56 1.07
N PRO A 8 10.61 8.46 0.08
CA PRO A 8 9.92 8.26 -1.20
C PRO A 8 10.54 7.10 -1.98
N LEU A 9 9.84 6.69 -3.04
CA LEU A 9 10.28 5.77 -4.06
C LEU A 9 11.49 6.35 -4.79
N SER A 10 12.46 5.51 -5.16
CA SER A 10 13.59 5.92 -5.99
C SER A 10 13.18 6.15 -7.44
N ASP A 11 13.98 6.89 -8.20
CA ASP A 11 13.76 7.12 -9.64
C ASP A 11 13.68 5.81 -10.42
N GLU A 12 14.46 4.81 -10.04
CA GLU A 12 14.37 3.46 -10.61
C GLU A 12 13.04 2.79 -10.28
N GLY A 13 12.56 2.91 -9.04
CA GLY A 13 11.25 2.39 -8.64
C GLY A 13 10.11 3.03 -9.44
N VAL A 14 10.17 4.34 -9.67
CA VAL A 14 9.21 5.07 -10.52
C VAL A 14 9.23 4.51 -11.96
N ARG A 15 10.42 4.33 -12.54
CA ARG A 15 10.58 3.81 -13.92
C ARG A 15 10.06 2.38 -14.09
N ARG A 16 10.15 1.53 -13.06
CA ARG A 16 9.71 0.12 -13.13
C ARG A 16 8.22 -0.09 -12.87
N ALA A 17 7.51 0.89 -12.29
CA ALA A 17 6.10 0.73 -11.95
C ALA A 17 5.18 0.44 -13.15
N PRO A 18 5.37 1.03 -14.36
CA PRO A 18 4.59 0.67 -15.55
C PRO A 18 4.75 -0.79 -15.99
N ASP A 19 5.91 -1.40 -15.76
CA ASP A 19 6.16 -2.80 -16.12
C ASP A 19 5.41 -3.75 -15.19
N ILE A 20 5.39 -3.43 -13.88
CA ILE A 20 4.60 -4.17 -12.89
C ILE A 20 3.11 -4.09 -13.25
N ALA A 21 2.62 -2.91 -13.62
CA ALA A 21 1.23 -2.75 -14.01
C ALA A 21 0.86 -3.56 -15.25
N ARG A 22 1.75 -3.64 -16.25
CA ARG A 22 1.57 -4.50 -17.44
C ARG A 22 1.51 -5.98 -17.05
N LEU A 23 2.43 -6.45 -16.22
CA LEU A 23 2.41 -7.83 -15.71
C LEU A 23 1.10 -8.17 -14.99
N ILE A 24 0.58 -7.24 -14.17
CA ILE A 24 -0.71 -7.41 -13.50
C ILE A 24 -1.85 -7.49 -14.52
N GLN A 25 -1.86 -6.62 -15.53
CA GLN A 25 -2.89 -6.64 -16.58
C GLN A 25 -2.87 -7.94 -17.39
N ASP A 26 -1.68 -8.42 -17.73
CA ASP A 26 -1.49 -9.66 -18.49
C ASP A 26 -1.97 -10.87 -17.68
N PHE A 27 -1.64 -10.92 -16.39
CA PHE A 27 -2.08 -11.98 -15.48
C PHE A 27 -3.59 -11.95 -15.24
N ALA A 28 -4.14 -10.76 -15.03
CA ALA A 28 -5.54 -10.55 -14.69
C ALA A 28 -6.47 -10.71 -15.92
N GLY A 29 -5.95 -10.62 -17.15
CA GLY A 29 -6.78 -10.65 -18.35
C GLY A 29 -7.72 -9.44 -18.47
N LYS A 30 -8.46 -9.37 -19.59
CA LYS A 30 -9.18 -8.14 -20.00
C LYS A 30 -10.34 -7.74 -19.04
N ASP A 31 -10.93 -8.67 -18.31
CA ASP A 31 -12.11 -8.42 -17.46
C ASP A 31 -11.78 -7.95 -16.03
N LEU A 32 -10.64 -8.34 -15.45
CA LEU A 32 -10.29 -8.01 -14.06
C LEU A 32 -9.98 -6.51 -13.85
N SER A 33 -9.55 -5.81 -14.90
CA SER A 33 -9.21 -4.38 -14.83
C SER A 33 -10.35 -3.49 -14.29
N ARG A 34 -11.61 -3.94 -14.38
CA ARG A 34 -12.79 -3.18 -13.94
C ARG A 34 -13.10 -3.33 -12.44
N ARG A 35 -12.51 -4.32 -11.74
CA ARG A 35 -12.85 -4.64 -10.35
C ARG A 35 -11.68 -4.65 -9.38
N LEU A 36 -10.46 -4.52 -9.88
CA LEU A 36 -9.26 -4.50 -9.07
C LEU A 36 -9.20 -3.32 -8.08
N THR A 37 -8.73 -3.62 -6.88
CA THR A 37 -8.46 -2.67 -5.79
C THR A 37 -7.04 -2.92 -5.30
N VAL A 38 -6.18 -1.93 -5.37
CA VAL A 38 -4.81 -2.01 -4.84
C VAL A 38 -4.85 -1.62 -3.37
N VAL A 39 -4.36 -2.49 -2.51
CA VAL A 39 -4.24 -2.27 -1.07
C VAL A 39 -2.77 -2.04 -0.75
N SER A 40 -2.46 -0.88 -0.18
CA SER A 40 -1.10 -0.48 0.13
C SER A 40 -0.87 -0.32 1.63
N SER A 41 0.39 -0.48 2.04
CA SER A 41 0.84 -0.03 3.34
C SER A 41 0.85 1.51 3.41
N PRO A 42 0.87 2.12 4.61
CA PRO A 42 0.79 3.57 4.73
C PRO A 42 2.09 4.32 4.38
N TYR A 43 3.15 3.62 3.97
CA TYR A 43 4.42 4.27 3.64
C TYR A 43 4.35 4.96 2.27
N THR A 44 4.97 6.13 2.17
CA THR A 44 5.08 6.95 0.97
C THR A 44 5.49 6.10 -0.21
N ARG A 45 6.66 5.43 -0.18
CA ARG A 45 7.12 4.52 -1.26
C ARG A 45 6.07 3.51 -1.73
N CYS A 46 5.27 2.95 -0.81
CA CYS A 46 4.23 1.97 -1.11
C CYS A 46 3.00 2.62 -1.73
N ILE A 47 2.59 3.79 -1.24
CA ILE A 47 1.48 4.56 -1.83
C ILE A 47 1.84 5.06 -3.23
N GLN A 48 3.07 5.53 -3.43
CA GLN A 48 3.56 5.94 -4.75
C GLN A 48 3.53 4.77 -5.74
N THR A 49 4.07 3.61 -5.35
CA THR A 49 4.03 2.40 -6.17
C THR A 49 2.60 2.00 -6.52
N ALA A 50 1.72 1.92 -5.51
CA ALA A 50 0.32 1.55 -5.70
C ALA A 50 -0.44 2.54 -6.59
N ALA A 51 -0.12 3.83 -6.49
CA ALA A 51 -0.72 4.86 -7.31
C ALA A 51 -0.28 4.78 -8.77
N LEU A 52 1.00 4.49 -9.04
CA LEU A 52 1.50 4.26 -10.41
C LEU A 52 0.83 3.04 -11.03
N ILE A 53 0.63 1.96 -10.25
CA ILE A 53 -0.13 0.78 -10.69
C ILE A 53 -1.58 1.18 -11.02
N CYS A 54 -2.26 1.90 -10.12
CA CYS A 54 -3.62 2.40 -10.35
C CYS A 54 -3.72 3.29 -11.60
N GLN A 55 -2.73 4.15 -11.85
CA GLN A 55 -2.68 5.01 -13.03
C GLN A 55 -2.56 4.20 -14.33
N ALA A 56 -1.62 3.26 -14.37
CA ALA A 56 -1.40 2.42 -15.54
C ALA A 56 -2.59 1.51 -15.86
N MET A 57 -3.41 1.16 -14.86
CA MET A 57 -4.69 0.44 -15.03
C MET A 57 -5.86 1.34 -15.43
N GLY A 58 -5.64 2.64 -15.60
CA GLY A 58 -6.65 3.62 -15.98
C GLY A 58 -7.54 4.08 -14.81
N HIS A 59 -8.48 4.99 -15.08
CA HIS A 59 -9.33 5.69 -14.10
C HIS A 59 -10.22 4.79 -13.19
N LYS A 60 -10.13 3.47 -13.31
CA LYS A 60 -10.91 2.48 -12.56
C LYS A 60 -10.17 1.88 -11.36
N GLY A 61 -8.85 2.04 -11.28
CA GLY A 61 -8.05 1.59 -10.14
C GLY A 61 -8.50 2.26 -8.85
N ARG A 62 -8.84 1.46 -7.83
CA ARG A 62 -9.12 1.95 -6.48
C ARG A 62 -7.91 1.69 -5.60
N LEU A 63 -7.47 2.72 -4.88
CA LEU A 63 -6.44 2.59 -3.85
C LEU A 63 -7.10 2.54 -2.46
N LEU A 64 -6.70 1.55 -1.67
CA LEU A 64 -6.95 1.47 -0.25
C LEU A 64 -5.60 1.50 0.48
N VAL A 65 -5.54 2.18 1.61
CA VAL A 65 -4.39 2.13 2.52
C VAL A 65 -4.82 1.36 3.75
N ASP A 66 -4.12 0.30 4.12
CA ASP A 66 -4.36 -0.45 5.36
C ASP A 66 -3.17 -0.25 6.30
N LEU A 67 -3.41 0.41 7.44
CA LEU A 67 -2.38 0.67 8.45
C LEU A 67 -1.78 -0.64 8.99
N ALA A 68 -2.56 -1.71 8.99
CA ALA A 68 -2.12 -3.03 9.41
C ALA A 68 -1.25 -3.76 8.37
N LEU A 69 -0.94 -3.13 7.23
CA LEU A 69 0.07 -3.59 6.27
C LEU A 69 1.40 -2.82 6.41
N GLY A 70 1.53 -1.96 7.42
CA GLY A 70 2.81 -1.34 7.74
C GLY A 70 3.90 -2.37 8.06
N GLU A 71 5.15 -1.92 7.99
CA GLU A 71 6.34 -2.66 8.43
C GLU A 71 6.18 -3.23 9.84
N VAL A 72 7.08 -4.13 10.24
CA VAL A 72 7.14 -4.65 11.61
C VAL A 72 7.30 -3.47 12.57
N TYR A 73 6.30 -3.23 13.42
CA TYR A 73 6.22 -2.03 14.25
C TYR A 73 6.91 -2.26 15.59
N GLY A 74 8.21 -2.47 15.52
CA GLY A 74 9.03 -2.79 16.67
C GLY A 74 10.49 -2.38 16.50
N PRO A 75 11.26 -2.43 17.59
CA PRO A 75 12.64 -1.97 17.64
C PRO A 75 13.55 -2.74 16.67
N VAL A 76 13.19 -3.98 16.31
CA VAL A 76 13.96 -4.81 15.37
C VAL A 76 14.05 -4.21 13.96
N VAL A 77 13.04 -3.44 13.52
CA VAL A 77 13.05 -2.77 12.21
C VAL A 77 13.24 -1.26 12.35
N MET A 78 12.59 -0.64 13.33
CA MET A 78 12.54 0.82 13.43
C MET A 78 13.64 1.41 14.32
N GLY A 79 14.30 0.59 15.13
CA GLY A 79 15.18 1.05 16.20
C GLY A 79 14.44 1.80 17.31
N GLY A 80 15.21 2.20 18.34
CA GLY A 80 14.70 3.01 19.46
C GLY A 80 13.90 2.22 20.50
N GLU A 81 13.58 2.90 21.61
CA GLU A 81 12.89 2.31 22.77
C GLU A 81 11.37 2.57 22.74
N SER A 82 10.91 3.52 21.92
CA SER A 82 9.52 3.98 21.88
C SER A 82 8.94 4.00 20.47
N ALA A 83 7.62 3.87 20.38
CA ALA A 83 6.84 3.94 19.16
C ALA A 83 7.12 5.24 18.35
N PRO A 84 7.69 5.16 17.13
CA PRO A 84 7.96 6.33 16.32
C PRO A 84 6.74 6.74 15.48
N VAL A 85 6.70 8.00 15.05
CA VAL A 85 5.79 8.40 13.97
C VAL A 85 6.37 7.89 12.65
N ALA A 86 5.92 6.71 12.24
CA ALA A 86 6.55 5.94 11.16
C ALA A 86 6.26 6.47 9.75
N THR A 87 5.16 7.21 9.55
CA THR A 87 4.72 7.68 8.23
C THR A 87 4.25 9.12 8.27
N ARG A 88 4.39 9.83 7.14
CA ARG A 88 3.80 11.16 6.99
C ARG A 88 2.27 11.10 6.79
N PRO A 89 1.53 12.21 6.98
CA PRO A 89 0.12 12.27 6.61
C PRO A 89 -0.10 12.05 5.12
N LEU A 90 -1.20 11.39 4.72
CA LEU A 90 -1.53 11.12 3.31
C LEU A 90 -1.59 12.40 2.45
N ALA A 91 -2.04 13.51 3.04
CA ALA A 91 -2.08 14.81 2.37
C ALA A 91 -0.68 15.34 2.00
N GLU A 92 0.37 14.91 2.70
CA GLU A 92 1.78 15.27 2.43
C GLU A 92 2.47 14.28 1.46
N MET A 93 1.77 13.23 1.00
CA MET A 93 2.31 12.21 0.08
C MET A 93 2.08 12.54 -1.40
N VAL A 94 1.75 13.79 -1.70
CA VAL A 94 1.60 14.26 -3.09
C VAL A 94 3.00 14.34 -3.72
N TYR A 95 3.17 13.75 -4.91
CA TYR A 95 4.38 13.87 -5.70
C TYR A 95 4.03 13.97 -7.18
N GLU A 96 4.98 14.49 -7.97
CA GLU A 96 4.84 14.66 -9.41
C GLU A 96 4.53 13.32 -10.09
N GLY A 97 3.42 13.27 -10.83
CA GLY A 97 2.97 12.08 -11.54
C GLY A 97 1.76 11.37 -10.93
N LEU A 98 1.30 11.74 -9.73
CA LEU A 98 0.05 11.17 -9.18
C LEU A 98 -1.18 11.58 -10.00
N PRO A 99 -2.11 10.66 -10.30
CA PRO A 99 -3.39 11.03 -10.89
C PRO A 99 -4.15 12.00 -10.00
N HIS A 100 -4.62 13.09 -10.58
CA HIS A 100 -5.39 14.11 -9.88
C HIS A 100 -6.57 13.46 -9.13
N GLY A 101 -6.65 13.74 -7.82
CA GLY A 101 -7.73 13.26 -6.96
C GLY A 101 -7.69 11.76 -6.61
N LEU A 102 -6.63 11.01 -6.94
CA LEU A 102 -6.49 9.62 -6.47
C LEU A 102 -6.38 9.57 -4.94
N LEU A 103 -5.47 10.34 -4.35
CA LEU A 103 -5.30 10.38 -2.89
C LEU A 103 -6.55 10.88 -2.17
N ARG A 104 -7.28 11.85 -2.75
CA ARG A 104 -8.55 12.36 -2.19
C ARG A 104 -9.64 11.30 -2.10
N ARG A 105 -9.62 10.30 -2.99
CA ARG A 105 -10.58 9.18 -3.03
C ARG A 105 -10.08 7.94 -2.28
N THR A 106 -8.83 7.97 -1.81
CA THR A 106 -8.20 6.85 -1.11
C THR A 106 -8.81 6.72 0.27
N LYS A 107 -9.19 5.51 0.65
CA LYS A 107 -9.68 5.22 2.00
C LYS A 107 -8.55 4.61 2.83
N VAL A 108 -8.37 5.13 4.03
CA VAL A 108 -7.49 4.56 5.05
C VAL A 108 -8.32 3.61 5.92
N LEU A 109 -7.81 2.42 6.15
CA LEU A 109 -8.45 1.33 6.90
C LEU A 109 -7.46 0.74 7.91
N GLY A 110 -8.02 -0.02 8.85
CA GLY A 110 -7.21 -0.73 9.84
C GLY A 110 -6.63 0.20 10.88
N GLU A 111 -5.79 -0.38 11.72
CA GLU A 111 -5.13 0.29 12.84
C GLU A 111 -3.64 -0.06 12.77
N TRP A 112 -2.82 0.83 13.31
CA TRP A 112 -1.42 0.51 13.51
C TRP A 112 -1.29 -0.69 14.45
N PRO A 113 -0.38 -1.64 14.18
CA PRO A 113 -0.01 -2.65 15.18
C PRO A 113 0.45 -2.00 16.50
N SER A 114 0.36 -2.77 17.59
CA SER A 114 0.85 -2.33 18.89
C SER A 114 2.37 -2.35 18.94
N TRP A 115 2.98 -1.33 19.54
CA TRP A 115 4.42 -1.31 19.85
C TRP A 115 4.69 -1.96 21.22
N PRO A 116 5.82 -2.69 21.39
CA PRO A 116 6.66 -3.20 20.32
C PRO A 116 6.04 -4.45 19.70
N GLU A 117 6.08 -4.55 18.38
CA GLU A 117 5.71 -5.75 17.65
C GLU A 117 6.94 -6.61 17.35
N ASP A 118 6.85 -7.92 17.58
CA ASP A 118 7.87 -8.87 17.17
C ASP A 118 7.61 -9.44 15.77
N LEU A 119 8.59 -10.16 15.21
CA LEU A 119 8.44 -10.78 13.89
C LEU A 119 7.34 -11.85 13.84
N ARG A 120 7.05 -12.51 14.95
CA ARG A 120 6.05 -13.58 15.01
C ARG A 120 4.65 -13.00 14.91
N ASP A 121 4.38 -11.93 15.64
CA ASP A 121 3.10 -11.24 15.66
C ASP A 121 2.87 -10.45 14.37
N ALA A 122 3.91 -9.83 13.81
CA ALA A 122 3.84 -9.24 12.47
C ALA A 122 3.45 -10.28 11.41
N ARG A 123 4.04 -11.49 11.44
CA ARG A 123 3.67 -12.59 10.51
C ARG A 123 2.21 -13.01 10.67
N LYS A 124 1.72 -13.16 11.91
CA LYS A 124 0.30 -13.46 12.17
C LYS A 124 -0.60 -12.36 11.63
N ARG A 125 -0.25 -11.09 11.85
CA ARG A 125 -0.98 -9.93 11.33
C ARG A 125 -1.04 -9.96 9.81
N TYR A 126 0.08 -10.18 9.12
CA TYR A 126 0.10 -10.25 7.66
C TYR A 126 -0.74 -11.40 7.12
N ALA A 127 -0.65 -12.60 7.72
CA ALA A 127 -1.49 -13.73 7.34
C ALA A 127 -2.98 -13.41 7.52
N ALA A 128 -3.37 -12.81 8.66
CA ALA A 128 -4.74 -12.40 8.92
C ALA A 128 -5.24 -11.34 7.92
N ARG A 129 -4.40 -10.39 7.53
CA ARG A 129 -4.75 -9.36 6.53
C ARG A 129 -4.91 -9.96 5.13
N PHE A 130 -3.99 -10.84 4.73
CA PHE A 130 -4.11 -11.58 3.47
C PHE A 130 -5.43 -12.35 3.39
N LEU A 131 -5.75 -13.15 4.41
CA LEU A 131 -7.00 -13.91 4.47
C LEU A 131 -8.25 -13.01 4.48
N LYS A 132 -8.17 -11.84 5.13
CA LYS A 132 -9.26 -10.85 5.12
C LYS A 132 -9.53 -10.32 3.71
N TYR A 133 -8.49 -9.99 2.94
CA TYR A 133 -8.64 -9.51 1.57
C TYR A 133 -9.07 -10.63 0.62
N LEU A 134 -8.58 -11.86 0.81
CA LEU A 134 -9.05 -13.03 0.08
C LEU A 134 -10.55 -13.28 0.32
N SER A 135 -11.00 -13.27 1.58
CA SER A 135 -12.42 -13.42 1.91
C SER A 135 -13.27 -12.28 1.34
N ARG A 136 -12.77 -11.04 1.39
CA ARG A 136 -13.44 -9.89 0.76
C ARG A 136 -13.53 -10.03 -0.75
N SER A 137 -12.49 -10.57 -1.40
CA SER A 137 -12.50 -10.83 -2.83
C SER A 137 -13.67 -11.73 -3.20
N TYR A 138 -13.79 -12.87 -2.51
CA TYR A 138 -14.89 -13.80 -2.70
C TYR A 138 -16.28 -13.16 -2.51
N LYS A 139 -16.46 -12.38 -1.44
CA LYS A 139 -17.77 -11.75 -1.12
C LYS A 139 -18.15 -10.62 -2.07
N THR A 140 -17.18 -9.85 -2.54
CA THR A 140 -17.44 -8.65 -3.34
C THR A 140 -17.26 -8.89 -4.84
N GLN A 141 -16.74 -10.05 -5.23
CA GLN A 141 -16.37 -10.38 -6.60
C GLN A 141 -15.43 -9.30 -7.18
N ARG A 142 -14.51 -8.82 -6.34
CA ARG A 142 -13.49 -7.81 -6.66
C ARG A 142 -12.13 -8.31 -6.26
N ASP A 143 -11.16 -8.11 -7.12
CA ASP A 143 -9.79 -8.49 -6.82
C ASP A 143 -9.12 -7.45 -5.91
N PHE A 144 -8.34 -7.96 -4.96
CA PHE A 144 -7.51 -7.16 -4.07
C PHE A 144 -6.07 -7.57 -4.30
N LEU A 145 -5.26 -6.61 -4.74
CA LEU A 145 -3.81 -6.72 -4.89
C LEU A 145 -3.13 -6.09 -3.68
#